data_AF-A0A962R1B4-F1
#
_entry.id   AF-A0A962R1B4-F1
#
_cell.length_a   1.000
_cell.length_b   1.000
_cell.length_c   1.000
_cell.angle_alpha   90.00
_cell.angle_beta   90.00
_cell.angle_gamma   90.00
#
_symmetry.space_group_name_H-M   'P 1'
#
loop_
_entity.id
_entity.type
_entity.pdbx_description
1 polymer ?
#
loop_
_entity_poly.entity_id
_entity_poly.type
_entity_poly.pdbx_seq_one_letter_code
_entity_poly.pdbx_strand_id
1 'polypeptide(L)'
;TTLMQLNRPGFMVKKLECTYNPAEKNLRQAIEDLVAAAEQSIRDGFTILVLSDRAIARDRLPIHSLLSAGAVHHHLIRSGLRVDANIVVETASARDSHQIACLLGFGATAVYPYLAYSVLEELIRNGEVLGEPSTCYKNYRKGINKGLLKIMSKMGISAVSSYRGAQLFEAVGLASEVVDLAFCGVSSRIEGVDFAGLEQDQAALARSAWLARKPINQGGLLKYVHGQEYHAFNPDVVMALQQAVASGDYAVYLRYAALVNDRPVATLRDLLGPKLAAQPLPLDQVEPIENILPRFDSAGMSLGALSPEAHQALAAAMNRLGARSNSGEGGEDPERFGTERVSKIKQIASGRFGVTPHYLVNAEVLQIKVAQGAKPGEGGQLPGGKVNELIARLRYSVPGVTLISPPPHHDIYSIEDLAQLIFDLKQVNPQALVSVKLVSEPGVGTIAAGVAKAYADLITISGYDGGTAASPLTSIRYAGSPFELGLAEVQQTLRGNSLRGFIRLQADGGLKTG
;
A
#
# COMPACT_ATOMS: atom_id res chain seq x y z
N THR A 1 22.86 -19.67 25.89
CA THR A 1 21.86 -19.36 26.93
C THR A 1 20.68 -18.66 26.29
N THR A 2 19.45 -19.08 26.58
CA THR A 2 18.24 -18.43 26.05
C THR A 2 17.97 -17.11 26.77
N LEU A 3 17.19 -16.20 26.17
CA LEU A 3 16.82 -14.93 26.81
C LEU A 3 16.15 -15.17 28.18
N MET A 4 15.29 -16.18 28.28
CA MET A 4 14.57 -16.52 29.51
C MET A 4 15.46 -17.06 30.63
N GLN A 5 16.67 -17.51 30.31
CA GLN A 5 17.65 -18.04 31.27
C GLN A 5 18.84 -17.10 31.44
N LEU A 6 18.72 -15.86 30.97
CA LEU A 6 19.79 -14.88 31.02
C LEU A 6 20.00 -14.40 32.47
N ASN A 7 20.96 -15.00 33.16
CA ASN A 7 21.37 -14.55 34.49
C ASN A 7 22.50 -13.52 34.38
N ARG A 8 22.17 -12.31 33.91
CA ARG A 8 23.12 -11.19 33.77
C ARG A 8 22.57 -9.97 34.54
N PRO A 9 23.34 -9.38 35.48
CA PRO A 9 22.93 -8.17 36.20
C PRO A 9 22.49 -7.07 35.23
N GLY A 10 21.33 -6.45 35.51
CA GLY A 10 20.72 -5.41 34.67
C GLY A 10 19.91 -5.91 33.47
N PHE A 11 19.81 -7.23 33.24
CA PHE A 11 19.01 -7.83 32.16
C PHE A 11 17.91 -8.75 32.70
N MET A 12 17.28 -8.34 33.81
CA MET A 12 16.22 -9.12 34.45
C MET A 12 14.99 -9.23 33.55
N VAL A 13 14.51 -10.45 33.33
CA VAL A 13 13.44 -10.76 32.38
C VAL A 13 12.14 -11.10 33.09
N LYS A 14 11.05 -10.44 32.69
CA LYS A 14 9.69 -10.78 33.09
C LYS A 14 8.88 -11.18 31.88
N LYS A 15 8.23 -12.35 31.94
CA LYS A 15 7.20 -12.74 30.97
C LYS A 15 5.84 -12.25 31.44
N LEU A 16 5.11 -11.60 30.55
CA LEU A 16 3.73 -11.15 30.75
C LEU A 16 2.83 -11.91 29.77
N GLU A 17 1.74 -12.46 30.28
CA GLU A 17 0.77 -13.19 29.47
C GLU A 17 -0.16 -12.20 28.74
N CYS A 18 -0.23 -12.31 27.42
CA CYS A 18 -1.09 -11.49 26.55
C CYS A 18 -2.33 -12.29 26.12
N THR A 19 -2.94 -13.00 27.06
CA THR A 19 -4.20 -13.72 26.85
C THR A 19 -5.10 -13.52 28.07
N TYR A 20 -6.42 -13.50 27.88
CA TYR A 20 -7.39 -13.24 28.94
C TYR A 20 -8.61 -14.15 28.80
N ASN A 21 -9.34 -14.34 29.90
CA ASN A 21 -10.61 -15.04 29.90
C ASN A 21 -11.74 -14.03 29.58
N PRO A 22 -12.44 -14.13 28.43
CA PRO A 22 -13.50 -13.21 28.06
C PRO A 22 -14.74 -13.31 28.98
N ALA A 23 -14.84 -14.36 29.82
CA ALA A 23 -15.90 -14.45 30.83
C ALA A 23 -15.61 -13.58 32.07
N GLU A 24 -14.36 -13.20 32.31
CA GLU A 24 -13.95 -12.41 33.48
C GLU A 24 -13.76 -10.93 33.14
N LYS A 25 -13.27 -10.63 31.94
CA LYS A 25 -12.97 -9.26 31.51
C LYS A 25 -13.03 -9.14 29.99
N ASN A 26 -13.33 -7.93 29.52
CA ASN A 26 -13.28 -7.62 28.09
C ASN A 26 -11.85 -7.27 27.62
N LEU A 27 -11.66 -7.18 26.30
CA LEU A 27 -10.38 -6.85 25.68
C LEU A 27 -9.74 -5.56 26.22
N ARG A 28 -10.53 -4.50 26.41
CA ARG A 28 -10.02 -3.22 26.91
C ARG A 28 -9.44 -3.37 28.32
N GLN A 29 -10.20 -3.96 29.24
CA GLN A 29 -9.75 -4.22 30.61
C GLN A 29 -8.52 -5.14 30.63
N ALA A 30 -8.47 -6.15 29.75
CA ALA A 30 -7.31 -7.03 29.63
C ALA A 30 -6.03 -6.28 29.21
N ILE A 31 -6.16 -5.28 28.35
CA ILE A 31 -5.03 -4.42 27.96
C ILE A 31 -4.65 -3.49 29.11
N GLU A 32 -5.62 -2.89 29.81
CA GLU A 32 -5.39 -2.03 30.99
C GLU A 32 -4.65 -2.79 32.11
N ASP A 33 -5.03 -4.04 32.37
CA ASP A 33 -4.33 -4.93 33.31
C ASP A 33 -2.90 -5.24 32.85
N LEU A 34 -2.70 -5.48 31.55
CA LEU A 34 -1.39 -5.76 30.96
C LEU A 34 -0.45 -4.56 31.11
N VAL A 35 -0.92 -3.34 30.85
CA VAL A 35 -0.08 -2.14 30.97
C VAL A 35 0.27 -1.85 32.43
N ALA A 36 -0.66 -2.07 33.37
CA ALA A 36 -0.39 -1.94 34.80
C ALA A 36 0.65 -2.97 35.28
N ALA A 37 0.53 -4.23 34.85
CA ALA A 37 1.51 -5.28 35.16
C ALA A 37 2.89 -4.98 34.55
N ALA A 38 2.93 -4.41 33.34
CA ALA A 38 4.16 -3.99 32.69
C ALA A 38 4.85 -2.86 33.47
N GLU A 39 4.11 -1.83 33.86
CA GLU A 39 4.63 -0.74 34.70
C GLU A 39 5.20 -1.28 36.02
N GLN A 40 4.43 -2.09 36.76
CA GLN A 40 4.89 -2.63 38.03
C GLN A 40 6.15 -3.47 37.85
N SER A 41 6.22 -4.28 36.78
CA SER A 41 7.42 -5.09 36.50
C SER A 41 8.67 -4.23 36.28
N ILE A 42 8.55 -3.10 35.58
CA ILE A 42 9.71 -2.19 35.43
C ILE A 42 10.10 -1.58 36.77
N ARG A 43 9.11 -1.16 37.58
CA ARG A 43 9.36 -0.62 38.93
C ARG A 43 10.01 -1.65 39.87
N ASP A 44 9.71 -2.94 39.69
CA ASP A 44 10.34 -4.05 40.42
C ASP A 44 11.77 -4.38 39.93
N GLY A 45 12.29 -3.63 38.94
CA GLY A 45 13.66 -3.77 38.43
C GLY A 45 13.82 -4.74 37.26
N PHE A 46 12.73 -5.23 36.66
CA PHE A 46 12.82 -5.97 35.39
C PHE A 46 13.11 -5.00 34.24
N THR A 47 14.06 -5.34 33.37
CA THR A 47 14.48 -4.47 32.24
C THR A 47 14.09 -5.04 30.89
N ILE A 48 13.66 -6.30 30.83
CA ILE A 48 13.15 -6.96 29.62
C ILE A 48 11.75 -7.52 29.91
N LEU A 49 10.76 -6.99 29.22
CA LEU A 49 9.39 -7.47 29.24
C LEU A 49 9.14 -8.35 28.01
N VAL A 50 8.82 -9.63 28.23
CA VAL A 50 8.41 -10.55 27.17
C VAL A 50 6.89 -10.62 27.14
N LEU A 51 6.28 -9.93 26.17
CA LEU A 51 4.85 -9.98 25.91
C LEU A 51 4.54 -11.25 25.10
N SER A 52 3.74 -12.15 25.64
CA SER A 52 3.55 -13.48 25.05
C SER A 52 2.09 -13.86 24.88
N ASP A 53 1.68 -14.13 23.64
CA ASP A 53 0.35 -14.66 23.32
C ASP A 53 0.30 -16.21 23.35
N ARG A 54 1.36 -16.88 23.83
CA ARG A 54 1.50 -18.35 23.74
C ARG A 54 0.49 -19.15 24.57
N ALA A 55 -0.09 -18.57 25.62
CA ALA A 55 -1.01 -19.24 26.54
C ALA A 55 -2.46 -19.35 25.98
N ILE A 56 -2.58 -19.74 24.70
CA ILE A 56 -3.88 -19.93 24.04
C ILE A 56 -4.56 -21.19 24.61
N ALA A 57 -5.81 -21.04 25.03
CA ALA A 57 -6.64 -22.11 25.57
C ALA A 57 -8.10 -21.91 25.13
N ARG A 58 -8.97 -22.91 25.36
CA ARG A 58 -10.38 -22.86 24.91
C ARG A 58 -11.19 -21.75 25.57
N ASP A 59 -10.83 -21.40 26.78
CA ASP A 59 -11.42 -20.38 27.64
C ASP A 59 -10.65 -19.05 27.60
N ARG A 60 -9.63 -18.92 26.74
CA ARG A 60 -8.80 -17.71 26.64
C ARG A 60 -8.78 -17.15 25.22
N LEU A 61 -8.84 -15.83 25.12
CA LEU A 61 -8.57 -15.09 23.88
C LEU A 61 -7.20 -14.41 23.96
N PRO A 62 -6.43 -14.38 22.86
CA PRO A 62 -5.21 -13.60 22.79
C PRO A 62 -5.54 -12.11 22.65
N ILE A 63 -4.78 -11.25 23.34
CA ILE A 63 -4.68 -9.84 22.99
C ILE A 63 -3.78 -9.77 21.77
N HIS A 64 -4.26 -9.19 20.67
CA HIS A 64 -3.45 -9.08 19.45
C HIS A 64 -2.09 -8.46 19.76
N SER A 65 -1.00 -9.07 19.28
CA SER A 65 0.36 -8.70 19.70
C SER A 65 0.71 -7.24 19.40
N LEU A 66 0.15 -6.67 18.33
CA LEU A 66 0.30 -5.26 17.99
C LEU A 66 -0.37 -4.33 19.02
N LEU A 67 -1.59 -4.67 19.48
CA LEU A 67 -2.28 -3.92 20.54
C LEU A 67 -1.49 -4.00 21.85
N SER A 68 -1.03 -5.21 22.19
CA SER A 68 -0.22 -5.43 23.40
C SER A 68 1.05 -4.60 23.39
N ALA A 69 1.81 -4.64 22.29
CA ALA A 69 3.07 -3.91 22.15
C ALA A 69 2.85 -2.39 22.19
N GLY A 70 1.89 -1.89 21.41
CA GLY A 70 1.57 -0.46 21.32
C GLY A 70 1.06 0.11 22.65
N ALA A 71 0.10 -0.54 23.30
CA ALA A 71 -0.45 -0.10 24.58
C ALA A 71 0.62 -0.03 25.68
N VAL A 72 1.44 -1.09 25.83
CA VAL A 72 2.55 -1.10 26.79
C VAL A 72 3.58 -0.03 26.44
N HIS A 73 3.92 0.13 25.16
CA HIS A 73 4.87 1.13 24.71
C HIS A 73 4.45 2.55 25.08
N HIS A 74 3.23 2.95 24.74
CA HIS A 74 2.73 4.30 25.01
C HIS A 74 2.48 4.53 26.51
N HIS A 75 2.01 3.52 27.24
CA HIS A 75 1.84 3.61 28.68
C HIS A 75 3.18 3.86 29.41
N LEU A 76 4.22 3.09 29.06
CA LEU A 76 5.55 3.29 29.63
C LEU A 76 6.16 4.64 29.24
N ILE A 77 5.84 5.20 28.06
CA ILE A 77 6.24 6.58 27.70
C ILE A 77 5.57 7.57 28.65
N ARG A 78 4.24 7.51 28.79
CA ARG A 78 3.47 8.43 29.65
C ARG A 78 3.91 8.36 31.10
N SER A 79 4.33 7.18 31.56
CA SER A 79 4.80 6.96 32.93
C SER A 79 6.28 7.28 33.14
N GLY A 80 7.01 7.69 32.09
CA GLY A 80 8.45 7.99 32.17
C GLY A 80 9.36 6.76 32.31
N LEU A 81 8.84 5.55 32.06
CA LEU A 81 9.54 4.27 32.28
C LEU A 81 10.04 3.62 30.99
N ARG A 82 9.70 4.15 29.81
CA ARG A 82 10.02 3.48 28.53
C ARG A 82 11.52 3.33 28.30
N VAL A 83 12.35 4.24 28.80
CA VAL A 83 13.82 4.20 28.62
C VAL A 83 14.47 3.04 29.38
N ASP A 84 13.82 2.55 30.44
CA ASP A 84 14.30 1.46 31.29
C ASP A 84 13.81 0.07 30.81
N ALA A 85 12.98 0.04 29.76
CA ALA A 85 12.28 -1.16 29.32
C ALA A 85 12.69 -1.62 27.91
N ASN A 86 12.94 -2.92 27.75
CA ASN A 86 13.00 -3.58 26.45
C ASN A 86 11.77 -4.46 26.26
N ILE A 87 10.97 -4.17 25.23
CA ILE A 87 9.75 -4.92 24.92
C ILE A 87 10.10 -5.99 23.90
N VAL A 88 10.01 -7.27 24.27
CA VAL A 88 10.17 -8.41 23.36
C VAL A 88 8.81 -9.04 23.14
N VAL A 89 8.42 -9.22 21.88
CA VAL A 89 7.11 -9.77 21.53
C VAL A 89 7.29 -11.23 21.09
N GLU A 90 6.84 -12.17 21.91
CA GLU A 90 6.69 -13.58 21.54
C GLU A 90 5.27 -13.79 21.01
N THR A 91 5.11 -14.01 19.70
CA THR A 91 3.78 -13.98 19.07
C THR A 91 3.50 -15.08 18.05
N ALA A 92 2.25 -15.50 18.01
CA ALA A 92 1.67 -16.34 16.97
C ALA A 92 1.17 -15.58 15.74
N SER A 93 0.86 -14.29 15.86
CA SER A 93 0.14 -13.55 14.83
C SER A 93 1.04 -13.00 13.71
N ALA A 94 2.30 -12.70 14.03
CA ALA A 94 3.27 -12.15 13.08
C ALA A 94 4.00 -13.25 12.30
N ARG A 95 4.07 -13.10 10.97
CA ARG A 95 4.69 -14.05 10.04
C ARG A 95 5.32 -13.38 8.81
N ASP A 96 4.89 -12.18 8.44
CA ASP A 96 5.44 -11.42 7.31
C ASP A 96 6.18 -10.15 7.76
N SER A 97 6.92 -9.52 6.84
CA SER A 97 7.73 -8.35 7.18
C SER A 97 6.93 -7.10 7.56
N HIS A 98 5.67 -6.98 7.12
CA HIS A 98 4.83 -5.84 7.49
C HIS A 98 4.37 -5.94 8.94
N GLN A 99 3.96 -7.13 9.37
CA GLN A 99 3.57 -7.37 10.76
C GLN A 99 4.74 -7.16 11.73
N ILE A 100 5.94 -7.62 11.36
CA ILE A 100 7.15 -7.36 12.13
C ILE A 100 7.50 -5.86 12.13
N ALA A 101 7.35 -5.16 10.98
CA ALA A 101 7.57 -3.72 10.90
C ALA A 101 6.58 -2.95 11.79
N CYS A 102 5.31 -3.34 11.83
CA CYS A 102 4.31 -2.75 12.73
C CYS A 102 4.77 -2.91 14.18
N LEU A 103 5.08 -4.13 14.63
CA LEU A 103 5.53 -4.36 16.01
C LEU A 103 6.73 -3.49 16.39
N LEU A 104 7.73 -3.36 15.51
CA LEU A 104 8.87 -2.46 15.74
C LEU A 104 8.44 -0.99 15.76
N GLY A 105 7.64 -0.56 14.79
CA GLY A 105 7.14 0.81 14.67
C GLY A 105 6.27 1.26 15.84
N PHE A 106 5.67 0.31 16.57
CA PHE A 106 4.90 0.52 17.80
C PHE A 106 5.67 0.09 19.07
N GLY A 107 7.00 0.06 19.00
CA GLY A 107 7.86 0.08 20.18
C GLY A 107 8.43 -1.26 20.62
N ALA A 108 8.19 -2.36 19.91
CA ALA A 108 8.90 -3.61 20.18
C ALA A 108 10.41 -3.44 19.92
N THR A 109 11.24 -3.93 20.83
CA THR A 109 12.70 -4.04 20.67
C THR A 109 13.07 -5.25 19.80
N ALA A 110 12.39 -6.37 19.99
CA ALA A 110 12.59 -7.59 19.23
C ALA A 110 11.29 -8.37 19.09
N VAL A 111 11.18 -9.19 18.04
CA VAL A 111 10.03 -10.04 17.79
C VAL A 111 10.47 -11.48 17.59
N TYR A 112 9.81 -12.39 18.30
CA TYR A 112 9.94 -13.83 18.14
C TYR A 112 8.62 -14.43 17.63
N PRO A 113 8.47 -14.58 16.30
CA PRO A 113 7.25 -15.11 15.69
C PRO A 113 7.20 -16.64 15.79
N TYR A 114 6.94 -17.17 16.98
CA TYR A 114 7.14 -18.59 17.26
C TYR A 114 6.28 -19.50 16.37
N LEU A 115 5.03 -19.12 16.07
CA LEU A 115 4.13 -19.97 15.27
C LEU A 115 4.60 -20.06 13.82
N ALA A 116 5.20 -19.00 13.27
CA ALA A 116 5.78 -19.04 11.93
C ALA A 116 6.91 -20.07 11.82
N TYR A 117 7.75 -20.19 12.87
CA TYR A 117 8.77 -21.24 12.93
C TYR A 117 8.16 -22.63 13.08
N SER A 118 7.12 -22.80 13.92
CA SER A 118 6.42 -24.09 14.06
C SER A 118 5.75 -24.55 12.77
N VAL A 119 5.12 -23.63 12.02
CA VAL A 119 4.54 -23.92 10.71
C VAL A 119 5.64 -24.31 9.72
N LEU A 120 6.77 -23.60 9.71
CA LEU A 120 7.89 -23.95 8.84
C LEU A 120 8.47 -25.33 9.15
N GLU A 121 8.57 -25.70 10.42
CA GLU A 121 9.00 -27.04 10.85
C GLU A 121 8.05 -28.13 10.35
N GLU A 122 6.73 -27.89 10.43
CA GLU A 122 5.72 -28.81 9.91
C GLU A 122 5.78 -28.95 8.38
N LEU A 123 5.93 -27.85 7.64
CA LEU A 123 6.08 -27.87 6.18
C LEU A 123 7.34 -28.64 5.73
N ILE A 124 8.42 -28.55 6.50
CA ILE A 124 9.65 -29.31 6.23
C ILE A 124 9.43 -30.79 6.51
N ARG A 125 8.80 -31.12 7.65
CA ARG A 125 8.47 -32.50 8.02
C ARG A 125 7.55 -33.17 6.99
N ASN A 126 6.63 -32.42 6.41
CA ASN A 126 5.70 -32.91 5.38
C ASN A 126 6.32 -32.95 3.97
N GLY A 127 7.55 -32.44 3.78
CA GLY A 127 8.23 -32.40 2.49
C GLY A 127 7.75 -31.30 1.53
N GLU A 128 6.89 -30.38 1.99
CA GLU A 128 6.41 -29.22 1.21
C GLU A 128 7.50 -28.16 1.03
N VAL A 129 8.40 -28.04 2.01
CA VAL A 129 9.61 -27.22 1.94
C VAL A 129 10.83 -28.12 2.00
N LEU A 130 11.66 -28.05 0.96
CA LEU A 130 12.87 -28.86 0.87
C LEU A 130 14.06 -28.14 1.51
N GLY A 131 14.82 -28.86 2.34
CA GLY A 131 16.09 -28.40 2.90
C GLY A 131 16.24 -28.66 4.40
N GLU A 132 17.46 -28.47 4.90
CA GLU A 132 17.78 -28.59 6.32
C GLU A 132 17.06 -27.52 7.16
N PRO A 133 16.41 -27.87 8.29
CA PRO A 133 15.67 -26.93 9.12
C PRO A 133 16.43 -25.65 9.48
N SER A 134 17.71 -25.79 9.85
CA SER A 134 18.55 -24.65 10.22
C SER A 134 18.76 -23.65 9.06
N THR A 135 18.81 -24.15 7.82
CA THR A 135 18.93 -23.34 6.61
C THR A 135 17.60 -22.65 6.30
N CYS A 136 16.48 -23.38 6.41
CA CYS A 136 15.16 -22.79 6.21
C CYS A 136 14.86 -21.67 7.21
N TYR A 137 15.24 -21.83 8.49
CA TYR A 137 15.09 -20.78 9.50
C TYR A 137 15.92 -19.54 9.18
N LYS A 138 17.17 -19.72 8.72
CA LYS A 138 18.03 -18.61 8.27
C LYS A 138 17.43 -17.91 7.04
N ASN A 139 16.86 -18.66 6.10
CA ASN A 139 16.24 -18.12 4.89
C ASN A 139 14.97 -17.31 5.22
N TYR A 140 14.11 -17.83 6.10
CA TYR A 140 12.95 -17.10 6.60
C TYR A 140 13.36 -15.77 7.23
N ARG A 141 14.31 -15.80 8.18
CA ARG A 141 14.83 -14.59 8.82
C ARG A 141 15.47 -13.62 7.82
N LYS A 142 16.21 -14.12 6.83
CA LYS A 142 16.79 -13.31 5.75
C LYS A 142 15.70 -12.62 4.92
N GLY A 143 14.60 -13.33 4.62
CA GLY A 143 13.43 -12.78 3.93
C GLY A 143 12.77 -11.66 4.73
N ILE A 144 12.52 -11.88 6.01
CA ILE A 144 11.98 -10.86 6.93
C ILE A 144 12.91 -9.64 6.98
N ASN A 145 14.21 -9.83 7.17
CA ASN A 145 15.18 -8.73 7.22
C ASN A 145 15.21 -7.92 5.92
N LYS A 146 15.17 -8.58 4.75
CA LYS A 146 15.09 -7.89 3.46
C LYS A 146 13.80 -7.08 3.32
N GLY A 147 12.68 -7.64 3.80
CA GLY A 147 11.40 -6.95 3.84
C GLY A 147 11.40 -5.73 4.77
N LEU A 148 11.99 -5.85 5.96
CA LEU A 148 12.14 -4.74 6.91
C LEU A 148 13.00 -3.62 6.34
N LEU A 149 14.18 -3.94 5.79
CA LEU A 149 15.04 -2.95 5.12
C LEU A 149 14.30 -2.23 3.99
N LYS A 150 13.52 -2.97 3.21
CA LYS A 150 12.69 -2.40 2.14
C LYS A 150 11.60 -1.48 2.69
N ILE A 151 10.90 -1.85 3.77
CA ILE A 151 9.87 -1.00 4.37
C ILE A 151 10.49 0.30 4.91
N MET A 152 11.61 0.22 5.64
CA MET A 152 12.28 1.41 6.18
C MET A 152 12.79 2.33 5.06
N SER A 153 13.35 1.76 3.98
CA SER A 153 13.88 2.55 2.86
C SER A 153 12.81 3.32 2.09
N LYS A 154 11.53 2.93 2.17
CA LYS A 154 10.42 3.68 1.52
C LYS A 154 10.30 5.11 2.03
N MET A 155 10.70 5.35 3.28
CA MET A 155 10.72 6.66 3.94
C MET A 155 12.15 7.20 4.11
N GLY A 156 13.15 6.60 3.44
CA GLY A 156 14.55 7.02 3.55
C GLY A 156 15.23 6.67 4.89
N ILE A 157 14.68 5.74 5.68
CA ILE A 157 15.24 5.38 6.99
C ILE A 157 16.24 4.25 6.85
N SER A 158 17.46 4.48 7.36
CA SER A 158 18.57 3.52 7.28
C SER A 158 18.73 2.66 8.54
N ALA A 159 18.25 3.13 9.70
CA ALA A 159 18.49 2.48 11.00
C ALA A 159 17.18 2.04 11.68
N VAL A 160 17.11 0.77 12.07
CA VAL A 160 15.95 0.21 12.79
C VAL A 160 15.69 0.90 14.13
N SER A 161 16.74 1.43 14.78
CA SER A 161 16.60 2.22 16.00
C SER A 161 15.80 3.50 15.80
N SER A 162 15.92 4.14 14.62
CA SER A 162 15.14 5.33 14.26
C SER A 162 13.72 4.98 13.80
N TYR A 163 13.54 3.78 13.22
CA TYR A 163 12.22 3.30 12.82
C TYR A 163 11.36 2.84 14.01
N ARG A 164 12.00 2.29 15.04
CA ARG A 164 11.31 1.77 16.23
C ARG A 164 10.60 2.89 16.98
N GLY A 165 9.29 2.74 17.15
CA GLY A 165 8.45 3.77 17.79
C GLY A 165 8.13 4.98 16.89
N ALA A 166 8.54 5.00 15.62
CA ALA A 166 8.30 6.14 14.72
C ALA A 166 6.87 6.20 14.16
N GLN A 167 6.08 5.13 14.30
CA GLN A 167 4.66 5.08 13.92
C GLN A 167 4.36 5.54 12.49
N LEU A 168 5.21 5.17 11.52
CA LEU A 168 5.08 5.53 10.11
C LEU A 168 4.02 4.68 9.39
N PHE A 169 2.79 4.79 9.86
CA PHE A 169 1.61 4.05 9.41
C PHE A 169 0.38 4.95 9.44
N GLU A 170 -0.63 4.57 8.67
CA GLU A 170 -1.99 5.12 8.78
C GLU A 170 -2.93 4.02 9.29
N ALA A 171 -3.83 4.37 10.21
CA ALA A 171 -4.93 3.52 10.60
C ALA A 171 -6.19 3.88 9.79
N VAL A 172 -6.73 2.93 9.04
CA VAL A 172 -8.01 3.10 8.33
C VAL A 172 -9.02 2.14 8.94
N GLY A 173 -10.08 2.68 9.54
CA GLY A 173 -11.16 1.90 10.14
C GLY A 173 -10.91 1.45 11.59
N LEU A 174 -10.05 2.13 12.35
CA LEU A 174 -9.91 1.94 13.81
C LEU A 174 -10.57 3.11 14.53
N ALA A 175 -11.36 2.84 15.57
CA ALA A 175 -11.97 3.89 16.38
C ALA A 175 -10.91 4.68 17.18
N SER A 176 -11.22 5.94 17.48
CA SER A 176 -10.33 6.83 18.24
C SER A 176 -9.90 6.21 19.58
N GLU A 177 -10.78 5.50 20.31
CA GLU A 177 -10.41 4.87 21.58
C GLU A 177 -9.31 3.79 21.45
N VAL A 178 -9.27 3.07 20.33
CA VAL A 178 -8.23 2.07 20.06
C VAL A 178 -6.91 2.76 19.72
N VAL A 179 -6.98 3.82 18.91
CA VAL A 179 -5.81 4.62 18.53
C VAL A 179 -5.21 5.30 19.76
N ASP A 180 -6.01 5.96 20.59
CA ASP A 180 -5.54 6.69 21.77
C ASP A 180 -4.84 5.78 22.78
N LEU A 181 -5.37 4.57 22.97
CA LEU A 181 -4.84 3.62 23.93
C LEU A 181 -3.57 2.93 23.42
N ALA A 182 -3.58 2.42 22.18
CA ALA A 182 -2.54 1.53 21.67
C ALA A 182 -1.63 2.13 20.59
N PHE A 183 -2.08 3.17 19.87
CA PHE A 183 -1.42 3.70 18.67
C PHE A 183 -1.36 5.23 18.66
N CYS A 184 -1.26 5.85 19.84
CA CYS A 184 -1.39 7.28 20.05
C CYS A 184 -0.51 8.08 19.07
N GLY A 185 -1.10 9.01 18.31
CA GLY A 185 -0.42 9.84 17.32
C GLY A 185 -0.49 9.33 15.86
N VAL A 186 -0.98 8.11 15.64
CA VAL A 186 -1.24 7.60 14.28
C VAL A 186 -2.42 8.33 13.66
N SER A 187 -2.30 8.70 12.38
CA SER A 187 -3.41 9.27 11.62
C SER A 187 -4.51 8.23 11.43
N SER A 188 -5.74 8.58 11.83
CA SER A 188 -6.95 7.82 11.51
C SER A 188 -8.05 8.75 11.01
N ARG A 189 -8.11 8.93 9.69
CA ARG A 189 -9.04 9.87 9.02
C ARG A 189 -10.46 9.32 8.90
N ILE A 190 -10.58 7.99 8.94
CA ILE A 190 -11.85 7.27 8.96
C ILE A 190 -11.80 6.30 10.11
N GLU A 191 -12.62 6.56 11.11
CA GLU A 191 -12.81 5.69 12.26
C GLU A 191 -13.56 4.40 11.87
N GLY A 192 -13.58 3.42 12.77
CA GLY A 192 -14.29 2.17 12.53
C GLY A 192 -14.40 1.32 13.77
N VAL A 193 -13.75 0.16 13.76
CA VAL A 193 -13.90 -0.85 14.81
C VAL A 193 -13.33 -0.37 16.14
N ASP A 194 -14.10 -0.60 17.20
CA ASP A 194 -13.77 -0.30 18.59
C ASP A 194 -13.22 -1.56 19.31
N PHE A 195 -12.93 -1.49 20.61
CA PHE A 195 -12.42 -2.68 21.32
C PHE A 195 -13.42 -3.84 21.35
N ALA A 196 -14.72 -3.55 21.42
CA ALA A 196 -15.77 -4.57 21.44
C ALA A 196 -15.87 -5.31 20.10
N GLY A 197 -15.77 -4.58 18.99
CA GLY A 197 -15.74 -5.18 17.64
C GLY A 197 -14.50 -6.03 17.42
N LEU A 198 -13.31 -5.57 17.86
CA LEU A 198 -12.08 -6.36 17.79
C LEU A 198 -12.16 -7.65 18.62
N GLU A 199 -12.75 -7.58 19.81
CA GLU A 199 -13.02 -8.75 20.64
C GLU A 199 -14.00 -9.72 19.98
N GLN A 200 -15.06 -9.20 19.36
CA GLN A 200 -16.06 -10.00 18.64
C GLN A 200 -15.42 -10.78 17.47
N ASP A 201 -14.56 -10.14 16.69
CA ASP A 201 -13.82 -10.78 15.60
C ASP A 201 -12.90 -11.89 16.12
N GLN A 202 -12.15 -11.60 17.19
CA GLN A 202 -11.26 -12.57 17.83
C GLN A 202 -12.03 -13.76 18.41
N ALA A 203 -13.21 -13.52 18.99
CA ALA A 203 -14.09 -14.57 19.51
C ALA A 203 -14.71 -15.41 18.38
N ALA A 204 -15.09 -14.80 17.25
CA ALA A 204 -15.58 -15.52 16.08
C ALA A 204 -14.51 -16.44 15.50
N LEU A 205 -13.27 -15.96 15.39
CA LEU A 205 -12.13 -16.77 14.97
C LEU A 205 -11.87 -17.91 15.96
N ALA A 206 -11.86 -17.64 17.26
CA ALA A 206 -11.63 -18.66 18.29
C ALA A 206 -12.70 -19.76 18.26
N ARG A 207 -13.99 -19.41 18.12
CA ARG A 207 -15.07 -20.40 17.94
C ARG A 207 -14.81 -21.30 16.74
N SER A 208 -14.34 -20.74 15.63
CA SER A 208 -14.01 -21.51 14.43
C SER A 208 -12.78 -22.41 14.62
N ALA A 209 -11.74 -21.91 15.30
CA ALA A 209 -10.46 -22.60 15.47
C ALA A 209 -10.58 -23.87 16.32
N TRP A 210 -11.51 -23.91 17.27
CA TRP A 210 -11.74 -25.08 18.14
C TRP A 210 -12.66 -26.15 17.54
N LEU A 211 -13.26 -25.89 16.36
CA LEU A 211 -14.08 -26.88 15.67
C LEU A 211 -13.18 -27.87 14.91
N ALA A 212 -12.93 -29.04 15.49
CA ALA A 212 -12.08 -30.08 14.90
C ALA A 212 -12.47 -30.48 13.47
N ARG A 213 -13.76 -30.38 13.12
CA ARG A 213 -14.28 -30.69 11.77
C ARG A 213 -13.95 -29.63 10.70
N LYS A 214 -13.43 -28.46 11.10
CA LYS A 214 -13.19 -27.34 10.19
C LYS A 214 -11.69 -27.18 9.96
N PRO A 215 -11.14 -27.64 8.82
CA PRO A 215 -9.72 -27.49 8.52
C PRO A 215 -9.36 -26.03 8.22
N ILE A 216 -8.05 -25.74 8.17
CA ILE A 216 -7.53 -24.47 7.66
C ILE A 216 -7.90 -24.36 6.17
N ASN A 217 -8.47 -23.23 5.78
CA ASN A 217 -8.80 -22.93 4.39
C ASN A 217 -7.65 -22.14 3.74
N GLN A 218 -7.39 -22.39 2.45
CA GLN A 218 -6.44 -21.60 1.66
C GLN A 218 -6.78 -20.09 1.63
N GLY A 219 -8.07 -19.75 1.77
CA GLY A 219 -8.58 -18.38 1.69
C GLY A 219 -8.47 -17.78 0.28
N GLY A 220 -8.82 -16.50 0.16
CA GLY A 220 -8.82 -15.77 -1.13
C GLY A 220 -8.07 -14.44 -1.08
N LEU A 221 -7.27 -14.17 -0.04
CA LEU A 221 -6.76 -12.83 0.21
C LEU A 221 -5.80 -12.32 -0.87
N LEU A 222 -4.91 -13.20 -1.36
CA LEU A 222 -3.86 -12.84 -2.33
C LEU A 222 -4.30 -13.03 -3.78
N LYS A 223 -5.19 -13.98 -4.03
CA LYS A 223 -5.71 -14.33 -5.35
C LYS A 223 -7.15 -14.76 -5.20
N TYR A 224 -7.97 -14.43 -6.19
CA TYR A 224 -9.34 -14.88 -6.25
C TYR A 224 -9.45 -16.40 -6.10
N VAL A 225 -10.27 -16.81 -5.15
CA VAL A 225 -10.73 -18.19 -4.95
C VAL A 225 -12.24 -18.11 -4.80
N HIS A 226 -12.95 -18.95 -5.56
CA HIS A 226 -14.41 -18.93 -5.55
C HIS A 226 -14.97 -19.17 -4.14
N GLY A 227 -15.94 -18.34 -3.73
CA GLY A 227 -16.58 -18.41 -2.41
C GLY A 227 -15.70 -17.97 -1.23
N GLN A 228 -14.54 -17.35 -1.49
CA GLN A 228 -13.68 -16.76 -0.46
C GLN A 228 -13.76 -15.22 -0.50
N GLU A 229 -12.67 -14.54 -0.15
CA GLU A 229 -12.56 -13.07 -0.20
C GLU A 229 -13.06 -12.49 -1.54
N TYR A 230 -13.77 -11.37 -1.46
CA TYR A 230 -14.27 -10.70 -2.67
C TYR A 230 -13.12 -9.98 -3.40
N HIS A 231 -13.10 -10.08 -4.74
CA HIS A 231 -12.18 -9.33 -5.59
C HIS A 231 -12.95 -8.44 -6.55
N ALA A 232 -12.60 -7.16 -6.59
CA ALA A 232 -13.18 -6.20 -7.53
C ALA A 232 -12.90 -6.55 -9.00
N PHE A 233 -11.87 -7.38 -9.24
CA PHE A 233 -11.65 -8.08 -10.50
C PHE A 233 -11.84 -9.58 -10.28
N ASN A 234 -13.06 -10.06 -10.52
CA ASN A 234 -13.44 -11.47 -10.47
C ASN A 234 -13.88 -11.94 -11.87
N PRO A 235 -14.02 -13.26 -12.09
CA PRO A 235 -14.38 -13.79 -13.41
C PRO A 235 -15.63 -13.17 -14.02
N ASP A 236 -16.70 -12.98 -13.24
CA ASP A 236 -17.96 -12.45 -13.75
C ASP A 236 -17.81 -11.01 -14.26
N VAL A 237 -17.12 -10.16 -13.49
CA VAL A 237 -16.83 -8.76 -13.88
C VAL A 237 -15.96 -8.71 -15.13
N VAL A 238 -14.91 -9.53 -15.20
CA VAL A 238 -13.97 -9.52 -16.34
C VAL A 238 -14.65 -10.03 -17.62
N MET A 239 -15.41 -11.13 -17.53
CA MET A 239 -16.12 -11.71 -18.67
C MET A 239 -17.21 -10.77 -19.18
N ALA A 240 -17.99 -10.15 -18.30
CA ALA A 240 -19.02 -9.19 -18.69
C ALA A 240 -18.43 -7.96 -19.40
N LEU A 241 -17.30 -7.43 -18.89
CA LEU A 241 -16.61 -6.32 -19.54
C LEU A 241 -16.10 -6.69 -20.95
N GLN A 242 -15.45 -7.85 -21.07
CA GLN A 242 -14.95 -8.36 -22.36
C GLN A 242 -16.09 -8.55 -23.37
N GLN A 243 -17.22 -9.10 -22.93
CA GLN A 243 -18.40 -9.25 -23.77
C GLN A 243 -18.99 -7.90 -24.19
N ALA A 244 -19.04 -6.92 -23.28
CA ALA A 244 -19.56 -5.58 -23.58
C ALA A 244 -18.73 -4.90 -24.67
N VAL A 245 -17.40 -4.87 -24.53
CA VAL A 245 -16.52 -4.21 -25.51
C VAL A 245 -16.41 -4.97 -26.82
N ALA A 246 -16.55 -6.30 -26.82
CA ALA A 246 -16.52 -7.10 -28.04
C ALA A 246 -17.82 -7.00 -28.86
N SER A 247 -18.96 -6.87 -28.19
CA SER A 247 -20.27 -6.76 -28.85
C SER A 247 -20.64 -5.33 -29.26
N GLY A 248 -20.13 -4.33 -28.54
CA GLY A 248 -20.55 -2.92 -28.71
C GLY A 248 -21.96 -2.62 -28.17
N ASP A 249 -22.63 -3.60 -27.55
CA ASP A 249 -23.98 -3.44 -27.03
C ASP A 249 -23.96 -2.81 -25.62
N TYR A 250 -24.55 -1.62 -25.50
CA TYR A 250 -24.65 -0.88 -24.25
C TYR A 250 -25.45 -1.62 -23.18
N ALA A 251 -26.43 -2.44 -23.55
CA ALA A 251 -27.17 -3.25 -22.58
C ALA A 251 -26.26 -4.30 -21.90
N VAL A 252 -25.24 -4.80 -22.60
CA VAL A 252 -24.21 -5.67 -22.00
C VAL A 252 -23.32 -4.88 -21.06
N TYR A 253 -22.93 -3.65 -21.43
CA TYR A 253 -22.20 -2.75 -20.54
C TYR A 253 -22.96 -2.46 -19.25
N LEU A 254 -24.27 -2.21 -19.32
CA LEU A 254 -25.10 -1.98 -18.13
C LEU A 254 -25.13 -3.19 -17.19
N ARG A 255 -25.07 -4.42 -17.71
CA ARG A 255 -24.92 -5.62 -16.88
C ARG A 255 -23.56 -5.68 -16.19
N TYR A 256 -22.48 -5.35 -16.91
CA TYR A 256 -21.15 -5.19 -16.30
C TYR A 256 -21.16 -4.12 -15.20
N ALA A 257 -21.76 -2.95 -15.48
CA ALA A 257 -21.82 -1.84 -14.53
C ALA A 257 -22.59 -2.23 -13.26
N ALA A 258 -23.71 -2.96 -13.40
CA ALA A 258 -24.45 -3.49 -12.26
C ALA A 258 -23.60 -4.46 -11.40
N LEU A 259 -22.82 -5.36 -12.02
CA LEU A 259 -21.90 -6.24 -11.26
C LEU A 259 -20.86 -5.46 -10.45
N VAL A 260 -20.47 -4.27 -10.91
CA VAL A 260 -19.49 -3.42 -10.21
C VAL A 260 -20.17 -2.52 -9.18
N ASN A 261 -21.36 -1.98 -9.47
CA ASN A 261 -22.04 -0.98 -8.65
C ASN A 261 -22.91 -1.60 -7.55
N ASP A 262 -23.49 -2.79 -7.77
CA ASP A 262 -24.41 -3.45 -6.84
C ASP A 262 -23.70 -4.53 -5.98
N ARG A 263 -22.36 -4.50 -5.96
CA ARG A 263 -21.54 -5.42 -5.18
C ARG A 263 -21.62 -5.15 -3.66
N PRO A 264 -21.22 -6.12 -2.81
CA PRO A 264 -20.91 -5.82 -1.41
C PRO A 264 -19.84 -4.73 -1.28
N VAL A 265 -19.91 -3.94 -0.22
CA VAL A 265 -18.94 -2.86 0.07
C VAL A 265 -17.51 -3.40 0.01
N ALA A 266 -16.72 -2.87 -0.92
CA ALA A 266 -15.33 -3.26 -1.13
C ALA A 266 -14.37 -2.06 -1.07
N THR A 267 -14.87 -0.85 -1.30
CA THR A 267 -14.13 0.42 -1.29
C THR A 267 -14.93 1.53 -0.62
N LEU A 268 -14.27 2.61 -0.19
CA LEU A 268 -14.95 3.73 0.51
C LEU A 268 -16.06 4.37 -0.34
N ARG A 269 -15.83 4.51 -1.65
CA ARG A 269 -16.84 5.01 -2.58
C ARG A 269 -18.10 4.15 -2.69
N ASP A 270 -18.06 2.87 -2.30
CA ASP A 270 -19.27 2.02 -2.24
C ASP A 270 -20.19 2.41 -1.06
N LEU A 271 -19.69 3.16 -0.07
CA LEU A 271 -20.47 3.71 1.04
C LEU A 271 -21.08 5.09 0.73
N LEU A 272 -20.81 5.62 -0.46
CA LEU A 272 -21.23 6.94 -0.90
C LEU A 272 -22.22 6.81 -2.05
N GLY A 273 -23.18 7.73 -2.10
CA GLY A 273 -24.13 7.82 -3.22
C GLY A 273 -24.43 9.27 -3.56
N PRO A 274 -24.72 9.58 -4.84
CA PRO A 274 -25.12 10.92 -5.23
C PRO A 274 -26.49 11.25 -4.60
N LYS A 275 -26.60 12.45 -4.02
CA LYS A 275 -27.90 13.02 -3.69
C LYS A 275 -28.53 13.56 -4.96
N LEU A 276 -29.48 12.81 -5.51
CA LEU A 276 -30.15 13.17 -6.76
C LEU A 276 -31.00 14.44 -6.61
N ALA A 277 -31.07 15.24 -7.68
CA ALA A 277 -31.97 16.37 -7.77
C ALA A 277 -33.43 15.90 -7.86
N ALA A 278 -34.37 16.71 -7.36
CA ALA A 278 -35.80 16.38 -7.40
C ALA A 278 -36.35 16.25 -8.84
N GLN A 279 -35.77 17.00 -9.78
CA GLN A 279 -36.08 16.92 -11.21
C GLN A 279 -34.79 16.64 -11.98
N PRO A 280 -34.71 15.53 -12.73
CA PRO A 280 -33.55 15.23 -13.55
C PRO A 280 -33.51 16.18 -14.76
N LEU A 281 -32.30 16.55 -15.17
CA LEU A 281 -32.11 17.27 -16.42
C LEU A 281 -32.31 16.31 -17.61
N PRO A 282 -32.91 16.79 -18.71
CA PRO A 282 -32.90 16.09 -19.99
C PRO A 282 -31.46 15.79 -20.45
N LEU A 283 -31.24 14.61 -21.06
CA LEU A 283 -29.89 14.17 -21.47
C LEU A 283 -29.27 15.06 -22.55
N ASP A 284 -30.08 15.68 -23.40
CA ASP A 284 -29.63 16.64 -24.42
C ASP A 284 -29.11 17.96 -23.83
N GLN A 285 -29.33 18.21 -22.53
CA GLN A 285 -28.74 19.33 -21.80
C GLN A 285 -27.43 18.96 -21.09
N VAL A 286 -27.05 17.68 -21.08
CA VAL A 286 -25.75 17.23 -20.58
C VAL A 286 -24.69 17.51 -21.63
N GLU A 287 -23.46 17.81 -21.21
CA GLU A 287 -22.36 18.02 -22.14
C GLU A 287 -22.16 16.79 -23.06
N PRO A 288 -21.82 17.00 -24.34
CA PRO A 288 -21.63 15.92 -25.28
C PRO A 288 -20.41 15.06 -24.92
N ILE A 289 -20.43 13.78 -25.31
CA ILE A 289 -19.40 12.80 -24.92
C ILE A 289 -18.00 13.22 -25.37
N GLU A 290 -17.90 13.93 -26.49
CA GLU A 290 -16.66 14.47 -27.06
C GLU A 290 -15.96 15.48 -26.12
N ASN A 291 -16.71 16.10 -25.20
CA ASN A 291 -16.17 17.00 -24.17
C ASN A 291 -15.79 16.26 -22.86
N ILE A 292 -16.34 15.06 -22.66
CA ILE A 292 -16.06 14.21 -21.50
C ILE A 292 -14.80 13.37 -21.76
N LEU A 293 -14.70 12.74 -22.93
CA LEU A 293 -13.61 11.83 -23.28
C LEU A 293 -12.19 12.40 -23.08
N PRO A 294 -11.90 13.69 -23.40
CA PRO A 294 -10.60 14.29 -23.16
C PRO A 294 -10.18 14.39 -21.69
N ARG A 295 -11.09 14.11 -20.74
CA ARG A 295 -10.81 14.06 -19.30
C ARG A 295 -10.26 12.70 -18.86
N PHE A 296 -10.36 11.68 -19.70
CA PHE A 296 -9.82 10.34 -19.41
C PHE A 296 -8.41 10.20 -19.96
N ASP A 297 -7.52 9.63 -19.14
CA ASP A 297 -6.19 9.22 -19.54
C ASP A 297 -6.04 7.72 -19.33
N SER A 298 -5.37 7.02 -20.25
CA SER A 298 -4.91 5.66 -19.95
C SER A 298 -3.68 5.75 -19.03
N ALA A 299 -3.70 5.05 -17.89
CA ALA A 299 -2.58 5.05 -16.95
C ALA A 299 -1.25 4.63 -17.59
N GLY A 300 -0.13 5.16 -17.07
CA GLY A 300 1.22 4.84 -17.55
C GLY A 300 1.61 3.39 -17.24
N MET A 301 1.58 2.54 -18.26
CA MET A 301 2.01 1.14 -18.20
C MET A 301 3.18 0.96 -19.17
N SER A 302 4.32 0.49 -18.68
CA SER A 302 5.54 0.50 -19.49
C SER A 302 5.51 -0.54 -20.61
N LEU A 303 6.08 -0.15 -21.76
CA LEU A 303 6.50 -1.11 -22.77
C LEU A 303 7.56 -2.04 -22.16
N GLY A 304 7.30 -3.35 -22.20
CA GLY A 304 8.04 -4.39 -21.48
C GLY A 304 7.21 -5.01 -20.35
N ALA A 305 6.44 -4.22 -19.60
CA ALA A 305 5.39 -4.77 -18.74
C ALA A 305 4.23 -5.29 -19.59
N LEU A 306 3.79 -4.45 -20.53
CA LEU A 306 2.87 -4.79 -21.62
C LEU A 306 3.64 -5.17 -22.90
N SER A 307 2.98 -5.92 -23.78
CA SER A 307 3.48 -6.18 -25.12
C SER A 307 3.43 -4.90 -25.99
N PRO A 308 4.22 -4.82 -27.07
CA PRO A 308 4.14 -3.72 -28.04
C PRO A 308 2.73 -3.50 -28.60
N GLU A 309 2.01 -4.59 -28.88
CA GLU A 309 0.67 -4.57 -29.46
C GLU A 309 -0.33 -3.95 -28.48
N ALA A 310 -0.32 -4.39 -27.22
CA ALA A 310 -1.20 -3.85 -26.19
C ALA A 310 -0.91 -2.36 -25.92
N HIS A 311 0.37 -1.99 -25.86
CA HIS A 311 0.78 -0.60 -25.61
C HIS A 311 0.38 0.34 -26.76
N GLN A 312 0.61 -0.08 -28.00
CA GLN A 312 0.25 0.70 -29.18
C GLN A 312 -1.27 0.76 -29.40
N ALA A 313 -2.01 -0.31 -29.09
CA ALA A 313 -3.47 -0.32 -29.17
C ALA A 313 -4.11 0.70 -28.23
N LEU A 314 -3.61 0.80 -26.99
CA LEU A 314 -4.07 1.82 -26.04
C LEU A 314 -3.79 3.23 -26.56
N ALA A 315 -2.60 3.49 -27.10
CA ALA A 315 -2.27 4.81 -27.64
C ALA A 315 -3.15 5.19 -28.84
N ALA A 316 -3.34 4.27 -29.79
CA ALA A 316 -4.22 4.49 -30.93
C ALA A 316 -5.66 4.76 -30.49
N ALA A 317 -6.19 3.98 -29.55
CA ALA A 317 -7.55 4.18 -29.02
C ALA A 317 -7.72 5.56 -28.38
N MET A 318 -6.81 5.95 -27.47
CA MET A 318 -6.93 7.24 -26.79
C MET A 318 -6.78 8.42 -27.74
N ASN A 319 -5.88 8.33 -28.72
CA ASN A 319 -5.71 9.39 -29.73
C ASN A 319 -6.94 9.56 -30.62
N ARG A 320 -7.60 8.46 -31.02
CA ARG A 320 -8.86 8.49 -31.78
C ARG A 320 -10.02 9.10 -30.97
N LEU A 321 -10.01 8.92 -29.65
CA LEU A 321 -10.99 9.49 -28.74
C LEU A 321 -10.72 10.97 -28.38
N GLY A 322 -9.64 11.57 -28.89
CA GLY A 322 -9.19 12.91 -28.49
C GLY A 322 -8.64 12.99 -27.06
N ALA A 323 -8.46 11.85 -26.42
CA ALA A 323 -7.96 11.68 -25.07
C ALA A 323 -6.43 11.47 -25.07
N ARG A 324 -5.84 11.07 -23.94
CA ARG A 324 -4.39 10.82 -23.86
C ARG A 324 -4.05 9.44 -23.34
N SER A 325 -3.01 8.84 -23.92
CA SER A 325 -2.35 7.67 -23.35
C SER A 325 -0.99 8.04 -22.76
N ASN A 326 -0.50 7.20 -21.85
CA ASN A 326 0.75 7.41 -21.14
C ASN A 326 1.76 6.31 -21.44
N SER A 327 2.97 6.71 -21.82
CA SER A 327 4.05 5.80 -22.22
C SER A 327 4.51 4.83 -21.12
N GLY A 328 4.32 5.21 -19.85
CA GLY A 328 4.89 4.53 -18.70
C GLY A 328 6.42 4.69 -18.62
N GLU A 329 7.03 3.98 -17.67
CA GLU A 329 8.46 4.12 -17.32
C GLU A 329 9.46 3.43 -18.28
N GLY A 330 9.03 3.01 -19.47
CA GLY A 330 9.77 2.10 -20.32
C GLY A 330 10.47 2.71 -21.53
N GLY A 331 10.34 4.02 -21.73
CA GLY A 331 10.64 4.67 -23.01
C GLY A 331 9.54 4.44 -24.05
N GLU A 332 9.73 5.01 -25.24
CA GLU A 332 8.84 4.80 -26.38
C GLU A 332 9.66 4.75 -27.66
N ASP A 333 9.24 3.90 -28.60
CA ASP A 333 9.92 3.78 -29.89
C ASP A 333 9.71 5.05 -30.74
N PRO A 334 10.78 5.70 -31.22
CA PRO A 334 10.67 6.86 -32.10
C PRO A 334 9.86 6.65 -33.38
N GLU A 335 9.74 5.41 -33.87
CA GLU A 335 8.89 5.09 -35.04
C GLU A 335 7.40 5.42 -34.81
N ARG A 336 6.98 5.56 -33.55
CA ARG A 336 5.60 5.92 -33.21
C ARG A 336 5.33 7.42 -33.31
N PHE A 337 6.36 8.25 -33.30
CA PHE A 337 6.20 9.70 -33.27
C PHE A 337 5.62 10.18 -34.60
N GLY A 338 4.69 11.14 -34.54
CA GLY A 338 3.93 11.59 -35.71
C GLY A 338 2.87 10.61 -36.23
N THR A 339 2.68 9.45 -35.57
CA THR A 339 1.63 8.49 -35.90
C THR A 339 0.50 8.51 -34.87
N GLU A 340 -0.64 7.87 -35.18
CA GLU A 340 -1.72 7.69 -34.19
C GLU A 340 -1.32 6.82 -32.99
N ARG A 341 -0.15 6.18 -33.00
CA ARG A 341 0.33 5.30 -31.93
C ARG A 341 1.21 6.02 -30.92
N VAL A 342 1.45 7.31 -31.07
CA VAL A 342 2.23 8.10 -30.10
C VAL A 342 1.49 8.20 -28.76
N SER A 343 2.18 8.01 -27.64
CA SER A 343 1.58 8.34 -26.33
C SER A 343 1.68 9.83 -26.05
N LYS A 344 0.57 10.53 -25.85
CA LYS A 344 0.59 11.98 -25.60
C LYS A 344 1.16 12.37 -24.25
N ILE A 345 1.10 11.46 -23.27
CA ILE A 345 1.77 11.62 -21.97
C ILE A 345 3.06 10.80 -21.99
N LYS A 346 4.18 11.45 -21.69
CA LYS A 346 5.49 10.82 -21.55
C LYS A 346 5.90 10.81 -20.10
N GLN A 347 6.20 9.64 -19.55
CA GLN A 347 6.60 9.52 -18.15
C GLN A 347 8.11 9.70 -17.97
N ILE A 348 8.50 10.36 -16.88
CA ILE A 348 9.85 10.50 -16.38
C ILE A 348 9.86 9.84 -14.99
N ALA A 349 10.51 8.69 -14.88
CA ALA A 349 10.63 7.91 -13.65
C ALA A 349 12.11 7.80 -13.22
N SER A 350 12.37 7.32 -12.01
CA SER A 350 13.71 7.25 -11.39
C SER A 350 14.79 6.61 -12.26
N GLY A 351 14.46 5.56 -13.02
CA GLY A 351 15.41 4.88 -13.91
C GLY A 351 15.77 5.65 -15.20
N ARG A 352 15.05 6.73 -15.54
CA ARG A 352 15.19 7.51 -16.78
C ARG A 352 15.26 6.69 -18.07
N PHE A 353 14.68 5.48 -18.06
CA PHE A 353 14.69 4.60 -19.22
C PHE A 353 13.99 5.25 -20.43
N GLY A 354 14.72 5.35 -21.54
CA GLY A 354 14.23 5.93 -22.79
C GLY A 354 13.95 7.44 -22.75
N VAL A 355 14.35 8.13 -21.67
CA VAL A 355 14.18 9.58 -21.56
C VAL A 355 15.28 10.27 -22.38
N THR A 356 14.90 10.82 -23.53
CA THR A 356 15.78 11.54 -24.45
C THR A 356 15.14 12.86 -24.87
N PRO A 357 15.91 13.85 -25.38
CA PRO A 357 15.30 15.08 -25.90
C PRO A 357 14.20 14.81 -26.95
N HIS A 358 14.44 13.89 -27.89
CA HIS A 358 13.45 13.52 -28.91
C HIS A 358 12.17 12.90 -28.32
N TYR A 359 12.30 12.12 -27.25
CA TYR A 359 11.15 11.59 -26.51
C TYR A 359 10.36 12.70 -25.79
N LEU A 360 11.04 13.65 -25.14
CA LEU A 360 10.42 14.72 -24.36
C LEU A 360 9.67 15.75 -25.23
N VAL A 361 10.20 16.08 -26.41
CA VAL A 361 9.55 17.05 -27.33
C VAL A 361 8.30 16.48 -28.02
N ASN A 362 8.10 15.16 -28.00
CA ASN A 362 6.94 14.47 -28.58
C ASN A 362 5.83 14.21 -27.53
N ALA A 363 5.74 15.06 -26.49
CA ALA A 363 4.75 14.96 -25.42
C ALA A 363 3.80 16.17 -25.44
N GLU A 364 2.52 15.94 -25.15
CA GLU A 364 1.59 17.00 -24.69
C GLU A 364 1.69 17.18 -23.16
N VAL A 365 2.00 16.09 -22.44
CA VAL A 365 2.18 16.10 -20.98
C VAL A 365 3.42 15.31 -20.61
N LEU A 366 4.30 15.91 -19.80
CA LEU A 366 5.46 15.28 -19.19
C LEU A 366 5.09 14.91 -17.74
N GLN A 367 4.98 13.62 -17.44
CA GLN A 367 4.61 13.17 -16.10
C GLN A 367 5.83 12.72 -15.29
N ILE A 368 6.17 13.47 -14.26
CA ILE A 368 7.13 13.06 -13.22
C ILE A 368 6.45 12.03 -12.33
N LYS A 369 6.93 10.79 -12.36
CA LYS A 369 6.42 9.69 -11.55
C LYS A 369 7.19 9.58 -10.25
N VAL A 370 6.73 10.29 -9.22
CA VAL A 370 7.30 10.18 -7.87
C VAL A 370 6.98 8.80 -7.27
N ALA A 371 5.74 8.33 -7.42
CA ALA A 371 5.31 7.04 -6.90
C ALA A 371 4.15 6.42 -7.70
N GLN A 372 3.80 5.17 -7.35
CA GLN A 372 2.60 4.48 -7.83
C GLN A 372 1.92 3.71 -6.69
N GLY A 373 0.59 3.60 -6.73
CA GLY A 373 -0.20 3.01 -5.64
C GLY A 373 0.17 1.59 -5.24
N ALA A 374 0.55 0.73 -6.20
CA ALA A 374 0.88 -0.67 -5.93
C ALA A 374 2.23 -0.90 -5.21
N LYS A 375 3.08 0.13 -5.18
CA LYS A 375 4.41 0.10 -4.52
C LYS A 375 4.95 1.51 -4.26
N PRO A 376 4.33 2.28 -3.37
CA PRO A 376 4.86 3.57 -2.94
C PRO A 376 6.22 3.38 -2.24
N GLY A 377 7.13 4.33 -2.43
CA GLY A 377 8.49 4.28 -1.88
C GLY A 377 9.42 3.25 -2.55
N GLU A 378 9.07 2.72 -3.73
CA GLU A 378 9.89 1.79 -4.48
C GLU A 378 9.93 2.10 -5.98
N GLY A 379 10.99 1.63 -6.65
CA GLY A 379 11.17 1.79 -8.09
C GLY A 379 10.40 0.79 -8.96
N GLY A 380 10.39 1.09 -10.26
CA GLY A 380 10.01 0.18 -11.34
C GLY A 380 10.75 -1.15 -11.29
N GLN A 381 10.09 -2.22 -11.72
CA GLN A 381 10.70 -3.56 -11.78
C GLN A 381 10.28 -4.24 -13.08
N LEU A 382 11.27 -4.71 -13.84
CA LEU A 382 11.07 -5.54 -15.03
C LEU A 382 11.98 -6.76 -14.95
N PRO A 383 11.42 -7.98 -14.79
CA PRO A 383 12.21 -9.22 -14.77
C PRO A 383 13.04 -9.39 -16.04
N GLY A 384 14.27 -9.89 -15.90
CA GLY A 384 15.22 -10.03 -17.02
C GLY A 384 14.68 -10.85 -18.20
N GLY A 385 13.86 -11.87 -17.94
CA GLY A 385 13.20 -12.66 -18.99
C GLY A 385 12.23 -11.87 -19.89
N LYS A 386 11.83 -10.64 -19.50
CA LYS A 386 11.04 -9.73 -20.33
C LYS A 386 11.88 -8.66 -21.04
N VAL A 387 13.18 -8.59 -20.76
CA VAL A 387 14.11 -7.60 -21.35
C VAL A 387 14.71 -8.20 -22.62
N ASN A 388 13.90 -8.26 -23.68
CA ASN A 388 14.36 -8.65 -25.02
C ASN A 388 15.16 -7.53 -25.70
N GLU A 389 15.66 -7.76 -26.91
CA GLU A 389 16.47 -6.80 -27.67
C GLU A 389 15.77 -5.46 -27.91
N LEU A 390 14.47 -5.49 -28.23
CA LEU A 390 13.66 -4.28 -28.40
C LEU A 390 13.63 -3.46 -27.10
N ILE A 391 13.29 -4.10 -25.98
CA ILE A 391 13.23 -3.43 -24.67
C ILE A 391 14.61 -2.91 -24.26
N ALA A 392 15.65 -3.71 -24.44
CA ALA A 392 17.02 -3.33 -24.14
C ALA A 392 17.47 -2.10 -24.95
N ARG A 393 17.19 -2.08 -26.26
CA ARG A 393 17.47 -0.94 -27.14
C ARG A 393 16.76 0.33 -26.67
N LEU A 394 15.44 0.25 -26.43
CA LEU A 394 14.64 1.41 -26.02
C LEU A 394 15.06 1.99 -24.67
N ARG A 395 15.59 1.14 -23.79
CA ARG A 395 16.00 1.52 -22.43
C ARG A 395 17.49 1.79 -22.29
N TYR A 396 18.26 1.65 -23.36
CA TYR A 396 19.73 1.68 -23.34
C TYR A 396 20.32 0.72 -22.28
N SER A 397 19.75 -0.48 -22.20
CA SER A 397 20.11 -1.51 -21.23
C SER A 397 20.64 -2.78 -21.91
N VAL A 398 21.01 -3.78 -21.10
CA VAL A 398 21.52 -5.06 -21.59
C VAL A 398 20.38 -6.08 -21.71
N PRO A 399 20.23 -6.81 -22.83
CA PRO A 399 19.25 -7.89 -22.96
C PRO A 399 19.37 -8.95 -21.86
N GLY A 400 18.24 -9.47 -21.38
CA GLY A 400 18.17 -10.52 -20.36
C GLY A 400 18.45 -10.06 -18.91
N VAL A 401 18.93 -8.83 -18.70
CA VAL A 401 19.25 -8.32 -17.37
C VAL A 401 18.01 -7.73 -16.70
N THR A 402 17.77 -8.12 -15.45
CA THR A 402 16.63 -7.58 -14.67
C THR A 402 16.84 -6.09 -14.40
N LEU A 403 15.83 -5.27 -14.72
CA LEU A 403 15.85 -3.84 -14.47
C LEU A 403 15.07 -3.53 -13.19
N ILE A 404 15.79 -3.12 -12.15
CA ILE A 404 15.22 -2.58 -10.91
C ILE A 404 15.61 -1.11 -10.86
N SER A 405 14.64 -0.22 -11.02
CA SER A 405 14.92 1.21 -10.93
C SER A 405 15.26 1.60 -9.49
N PRO A 406 16.11 2.61 -9.27
CA PRO A 406 16.28 3.22 -7.96
C PRO A 406 14.92 3.61 -7.37
N PRO A 407 14.70 3.50 -6.04
CA PRO A 407 13.48 4.00 -5.42
C PRO A 407 13.30 5.52 -5.60
N PRO A 408 14.28 6.38 -5.28
CA PRO A 408 14.14 7.82 -5.50
C PRO A 408 14.55 8.22 -6.92
N HIS A 409 14.06 9.37 -7.34
CA HIS A 409 14.72 10.15 -8.39
C HIS A 409 16.02 10.72 -7.82
N HIS A 410 17.17 10.45 -8.45
CA HIS A 410 18.47 10.90 -7.93
C HIS A 410 18.73 12.40 -8.10
N ASP A 411 17.84 13.09 -8.81
CA ASP A 411 17.76 14.53 -9.02
C ASP A 411 16.54 15.15 -8.31
N ILE A 412 15.90 14.42 -7.37
CA ILE A 412 14.82 14.94 -6.52
C ILE A 412 15.01 14.44 -5.10
N TYR A 413 15.68 15.23 -4.25
CA TYR A 413 15.80 14.95 -2.81
C TYR A 413 15.02 15.93 -1.94
N SER A 414 14.50 17.01 -2.53
CA SER A 414 13.66 17.99 -1.87
C SER A 414 12.64 18.61 -2.84
N ILE A 415 11.82 19.53 -2.33
CA ILE A 415 10.77 20.17 -3.14
C ILE A 415 11.37 21.16 -4.16
N GLU A 416 12.49 21.80 -3.82
CA GLU A 416 13.24 22.66 -4.72
C GLU A 416 13.92 21.88 -5.85
N ASP A 417 14.39 20.66 -5.59
CA ASP A 417 14.89 19.77 -6.65
C ASP A 417 13.75 19.36 -7.61
N LEU A 418 12.55 19.08 -7.08
CA LEU A 418 11.39 18.84 -7.93
C LEU A 418 11.06 20.07 -8.79
N ALA A 419 11.14 21.27 -8.22
CA ALA A 419 10.95 22.51 -8.96
C ALA A 419 11.99 22.68 -10.08
N GLN A 420 13.25 22.31 -9.82
CA GLN A 420 14.29 22.32 -10.85
C GLN A 420 13.98 21.34 -11.99
N LEU A 421 13.54 20.11 -11.68
CA LEU A 421 13.16 19.17 -12.74
C LEU A 421 11.94 19.66 -13.53
N ILE A 422 10.94 20.27 -12.88
CA ILE A 422 9.80 20.88 -13.58
C ILE A 422 10.29 22.00 -14.51
N PHE A 423 11.22 22.84 -14.05
CA PHE A 423 11.84 23.87 -14.86
C PHE A 423 12.55 23.27 -16.09
N ASP A 424 13.40 22.27 -15.90
CA ASP A 424 14.16 21.62 -16.98
C ASP A 424 13.24 21.01 -18.05
N LEU A 425 12.17 20.34 -17.62
CA LEU A 425 11.18 19.74 -18.53
C LEU A 425 10.47 20.82 -19.36
N LYS A 426 10.10 21.96 -18.75
CA LYS A 426 9.51 23.10 -19.45
C LYS A 426 10.51 23.81 -20.37
N GLN A 427 11.81 23.79 -20.08
CA GLN A 427 12.83 24.32 -20.98
C GLN A 427 12.99 23.45 -22.24
N VAL A 428 12.97 22.13 -22.09
CA VAL A 428 13.09 21.19 -23.22
C VAL A 428 11.83 21.19 -24.10
N ASN A 429 10.64 21.26 -23.48
CA ASN A 429 9.37 21.32 -24.20
C ASN A 429 8.44 22.38 -23.60
N PRO A 430 8.52 23.64 -24.06
CA PRO A 430 7.73 24.76 -23.51
C PRO A 430 6.22 24.65 -23.73
N GLN A 431 5.77 23.77 -24.64
CA GLN A 431 4.35 23.56 -24.94
C GLN A 431 3.72 22.44 -24.10
N ALA A 432 4.54 21.57 -23.49
CA ALA A 432 4.03 20.46 -22.69
C ALA A 432 3.62 20.92 -21.29
N LEU A 433 2.53 20.33 -20.80
CA LEU A 433 2.16 20.44 -19.39
C LEU A 433 3.02 19.49 -18.55
N VAL A 434 3.34 19.86 -17.32
CA VAL A 434 4.04 19.00 -16.37
C VAL A 434 3.08 18.45 -15.33
N SER A 435 2.99 17.13 -15.26
CA SER A 435 2.19 16.38 -14.28
C SER A 435 3.10 15.77 -13.23
N VAL A 436 2.70 15.81 -11.95
CA VAL A 436 3.38 15.08 -10.88
C VAL A 436 2.45 14.00 -10.35
N LYS A 437 2.88 12.74 -10.46
CA LYS A 437 2.13 11.58 -9.97
C LYS A 437 2.56 11.22 -8.56
N LEU A 438 1.64 11.43 -7.61
CA LEU A 438 1.76 11.11 -6.20
C LEU A 438 0.86 9.91 -5.84
N VAL A 439 1.05 9.37 -4.65
CA VAL A 439 0.17 8.35 -4.07
C VAL A 439 -0.56 8.93 -2.88
N SER A 440 -1.82 8.54 -2.70
CA SER A 440 -2.62 8.87 -1.53
C SER A 440 -1.99 8.29 -0.27
N GLU A 441 -1.68 9.17 0.69
CA GLU A 441 -1.27 8.87 2.06
C GLU A 441 -1.51 10.12 2.94
N PRO A 442 -1.49 10.04 4.28
CA PRO A 442 -1.64 11.21 5.13
C PRO A 442 -0.53 12.24 4.86
N GLY A 443 -0.91 13.51 4.67
CA GLY A 443 0.03 14.60 4.39
C GLY A 443 0.28 14.86 2.91
N VAL A 444 -0.30 14.06 2.00
CA VAL A 444 -0.22 14.28 0.55
C VAL A 444 -0.76 15.66 0.14
N GLY A 445 -1.71 16.24 0.90
CA GLY A 445 -2.21 17.59 0.66
C GLY A 445 -1.12 18.66 0.81
N THR A 446 -0.27 18.53 1.83
CA THR A 446 0.87 19.42 2.07
C THR A 446 1.89 19.32 0.94
N ILE A 447 2.20 18.08 0.51
CA ILE A 447 3.09 17.85 -0.64
C ILE A 447 2.50 18.46 -1.90
N ALA A 448 1.21 18.29 -2.15
CA ALA A 448 0.54 18.87 -3.32
C ALA A 448 0.59 20.40 -3.35
N ALA A 449 0.52 21.08 -2.19
CA ALA A 449 0.72 22.52 -2.11
C ALA A 449 2.16 22.92 -2.50
N GLY A 450 3.17 22.15 -2.08
CA GLY A 450 4.56 22.32 -2.52
C GLY A 450 4.70 22.13 -4.04
N VAL A 451 4.12 21.05 -4.58
CA VAL A 451 4.11 20.75 -6.02
C VAL A 451 3.46 21.88 -6.84
N ALA A 452 2.38 22.47 -6.34
CA ALA A 452 1.74 23.62 -6.97
C ALA A 452 2.65 24.86 -6.98
N LYS A 453 3.36 25.13 -5.88
CA LYS A 453 4.35 26.22 -5.82
C LYS A 453 5.58 25.96 -6.68
N ALA A 454 5.86 24.69 -7.00
CA ALA A 454 6.91 24.27 -7.93
C ALA A 454 6.49 24.38 -9.41
N TYR A 455 5.35 25.00 -9.72
CA TYR A 455 4.86 25.28 -11.07
C TYR A 455 4.49 24.03 -11.89
N ALA A 456 4.09 22.93 -11.24
CA ALA A 456 3.42 21.85 -11.93
C ALA A 456 2.06 22.33 -12.48
N ASP A 457 1.59 21.71 -13.56
CA ASP A 457 0.32 22.05 -14.20
C ASP A 457 -0.79 21.04 -13.81
N LEU A 458 -0.39 19.79 -13.54
CA LEU A 458 -1.28 18.72 -13.07
C LEU A 458 -0.71 17.98 -11.86
N ILE A 459 -1.60 17.51 -10.99
CA ILE A 459 -1.27 16.55 -9.94
C ILE A 459 -2.18 15.32 -10.10
N THR A 460 -1.58 14.14 -10.19
CA THR A 460 -2.30 12.86 -10.19
C THR A 460 -2.18 12.22 -8.80
N ILE A 461 -3.30 11.91 -8.16
CA ILE A 461 -3.35 11.18 -6.89
C ILE A 461 -3.76 9.73 -7.14
N SER A 462 -2.82 8.81 -6.96
CA SER A 462 -3.06 7.38 -7.10
C SER A 462 -3.52 6.73 -5.80
N GLY A 463 -4.55 5.89 -5.88
CA GLY A 463 -4.97 5.03 -4.78
C GLY A 463 -4.10 3.78 -4.62
N TYR A 464 -4.13 3.17 -3.43
CA TYR A 464 -3.46 1.89 -3.13
C TYR A 464 -3.86 0.75 -4.10
N ASP A 465 -5.07 0.83 -4.67
CA ASP A 465 -5.69 -0.15 -5.56
C ASP A 465 -5.24 -0.03 -7.03
N GLY A 466 -4.15 0.71 -7.29
CA GLY A 466 -3.48 0.77 -8.59
C GLY A 466 -2.88 -0.57 -9.03
N GLY A 467 -2.88 -0.85 -10.33
CA GLY A 467 -2.30 -2.06 -10.90
C GLY A 467 -0.76 -2.05 -10.97
N THR A 468 -0.15 -3.23 -11.06
CA THR A 468 1.28 -3.41 -11.35
C THR A 468 1.56 -4.77 -11.95
N ALA A 469 2.52 -4.85 -12.89
CA ALA A 469 2.96 -6.13 -13.44
C ALA A 469 3.95 -6.86 -12.51
N ALA A 470 4.71 -6.11 -11.70
CA ALA A 470 5.72 -6.67 -10.81
C ALA A 470 5.91 -5.77 -9.57
N SER A 471 5.61 -6.33 -8.40
CA SER A 471 5.76 -5.68 -7.10
C SER A 471 5.82 -6.74 -5.99
N PRO A 472 6.52 -6.49 -4.87
CA PRO A 472 6.38 -7.31 -3.67
C PRO A 472 4.92 -7.32 -3.18
N LEU A 473 4.44 -8.49 -2.77
CA LEU A 473 3.08 -8.65 -2.23
C LEU A 473 2.82 -7.73 -1.03
N THR A 474 3.83 -7.51 -0.18
CA THR A 474 3.73 -6.61 0.97
C THR A 474 3.42 -5.17 0.58
N SER A 475 3.92 -4.71 -0.55
CA SER A 475 3.67 -3.34 -1.02
C SER A 475 2.30 -3.21 -1.68
N ILE A 476 1.85 -4.23 -2.42
CA ILE A 476 0.49 -4.26 -2.99
C ILE A 476 -0.57 -4.25 -1.88
N ARG A 477 -0.31 -4.95 -0.76
CA ARG A 477 -1.31 -5.13 0.30
C ARG A 477 -1.29 -4.07 1.39
N TYR A 478 -0.13 -3.46 1.65
CA TYR A 478 0.08 -2.71 2.90
C TYR A 478 0.71 -1.31 2.69
N ALA A 479 0.73 -0.78 1.47
CA ALA A 479 1.28 0.54 1.21
C ALA A 479 0.36 1.39 0.33
N GLY A 480 0.24 2.66 0.68
CA GLY A 480 -0.71 3.61 0.09
C GLY A 480 -2.10 3.53 0.73
N SER A 481 -2.89 4.56 0.47
CA SER A 481 -4.24 4.75 1.02
C SER A 481 -5.28 4.85 -0.11
N PRO A 482 -6.59 4.74 0.19
CA PRO A 482 -7.66 5.00 -0.79
C PRO A 482 -7.50 6.37 -1.45
N PHE A 483 -7.70 6.47 -2.77
CA PHE A 483 -7.55 7.75 -3.46
C PHE A 483 -8.62 8.75 -3.02
N GLU A 484 -9.78 8.30 -2.54
CA GLU A 484 -10.85 9.16 -2.03
C GLU A 484 -10.34 10.06 -0.90
N LEU A 485 -9.52 9.50 -0.01
CA LEU A 485 -8.91 10.25 1.10
C LEU A 485 -7.88 11.27 0.61
N GLY A 486 -6.92 10.83 -0.20
CA GLY A 486 -5.85 11.70 -0.69
C GLY A 486 -6.36 12.80 -1.62
N LEU A 487 -7.32 12.47 -2.51
CA LEU A 487 -7.93 13.45 -3.42
C LEU A 487 -8.70 14.53 -2.64
N ALA A 488 -9.46 14.14 -1.62
CA ALA A 488 -10.16 15.08 -0.76
C ALA A 488 -9.19 15.98 0.02
N GLU A 489 -8.13 15.41 0.60
CA GLU A 489 -7.09 16.15 1.33
C GLU A 489 -6.37 17.17 0.44
N VAL A 490 -5.99 16.78 -0.78
CA VAL A 490 -5.34 17.66 -1.76
C VAL A 490 -6.29 18.78 -2.19
N GLN A 491 -7.54 18.44 -2.50
CA GLN A 491 -8.56 19.43 -2.86
C GLN A 491 -8.73 20.48 -1.75
N GLN A 492 -8.87 20.05 -0.50
CA GLN A 492 -9.06 20.93 0.66
C GLN A 492 -7.82 21.79 0.91
N THR A 493 -6.62 21.19 0.88
CA THR A 493 -5.36 21.87 1.17
C THR A 493 -5.04 22.94 0.12
N LEU A 494 -5.20 22.61 -1.17
CA LEU A 494 -4.99 23.57 -2.25
C LEU A 494 -5.99 24.72 -2.20
N ARG A 495 -7.25 24.47 -1.80
CA ARG A 495 -8.24 25.54 -1.60
C ARG A 495 -7.87 26.43 -0.41
N GLY A 496 -7.51 25.83 0.73
CA GLY A 496 -7.10 26.57 1.93
C GLY A 496 -5.88 27.46 1.70
N ASN A 497 -4.99 27.08 0.78
CA ASN A 497 -3.81 27.85 0.40
C ASN A 497 -4.02 28.77 -0.82
N SER A 498 -5.24 28.89 -1.35
CA SER A 498 -5.54 29.64 -2.60
C SER A 498 -4.72 29.18 -3.82
N LEU A 499 -4.28 27.92 -3.84
CA LEU A 499 -3.50 27.33 -4.94
C LEU A 499 -4.37 26.54 -5.93
N ARG A 500 -5.61 26.20 -5.56
CA ARG A 500 -6.46 25.29 -6.35
C ARG A 500 -6.76 25.79 -7.77
N GLY A 501 -6.74 27.11 -8.00
CA GLY A 501 -6.98 27.70 -9.32
C GLY A 501 -5.86 27.47 -10.34
N PHE A 502 -4.65 27.11 -9.89
CA PHE A 502 -3.47 26.98 -10.75
C PHE A 502 -3.22 25.56 -11.27
N ILE A 503 -3.82 24.54 -10.64
CA ILE A 503 -3.51 23.12 -10.88
C ILE A 503 -4.76 22.34 -11.27
N ARG A 504 -4.63 21.43 -12.24
CA ARG A 504 -5.63 20.39 -12.51
C ARG A 504 -5.35 19.14 -11.68
N LEU A 505 -6.39 18.57 -11.07
CA LEU A 505 -6.29 17.33 -10.30
C LEU A 505 -6.79 16.15 -11.13
N GLN A 506 -6.09 15.03 -11.00
CA GLN A 506 -6.44 13.75 -11.57
C GLN A 506 -6.40 12.68 -10.48
N ALA A 507 -7.17 11.61 -10.66
CA ALA A 507 -7.13 10.46 -9.78
C ALA A 507 -7.10 9.16 -10.60
N ASP A 508 -6.38 8.17 -10.10
CA ASP A 508 -6.46 6.79 -10.58
C ASP A 508 -6.46 5.82 -9.39
N GLY A 509 -6.87 4.58 -9.64
CA GLY A 509 -7.06 3.58 -8.60
C GLY A 509 -8.41 2.90 -8.73
N GLY A 510 -8.44 1.70 -9.31
CA GLY A 510 -9.63 0.86 -9.35
C GLY A 510 -10.90 1.44 -9.99
N LEU A 511 -10.83 2.56 -10.73
CA LEU A 511 -11.95 3.17 -11.47
C LEU A 511 -12.43 2.23 -12.58
N LYS A 512 -13.74 1.98 -12.65
CA LYS A 512 -14.34 0.92 -13.48
C LYS A 512 -15.68 1.31 -14.11
N THR A 513 -16.42 2.18 -13.45
CA THR A 513 -17.76 2.65 -13.82
C THR A 513 -17.79 4.18 -13.80
N GLY A 514 -18.77 4.74 -14.52
CA GLY A 514 -19.00 6.18 -14.64
C GLY A 514 -19.81 6.77 -13.49
#